data_AF-A0A5R9JBK8-F1
#
_entry.id   AF-A0A5R9JBK8-F1
#
_cell.length_a   1.000
_cell.length_b   1.000
_cell.length_c   1.000
_cell.angle_alpha   90.00
_cell.angle_beta   90.00
_cell.angle_gamma   90.00
#
_symmetry.space_group_name_H-M   'P 1'
#
loop_
_entity.id
_entity.type
_entity.pdbx_description
1 polymer ?
#
loop_
_entity_poly.entity_id
_entity_poly.type
_entity_poly.pdbx_seq_one_letter_code
_entity_poly.pdbx_strand_id
1 'polypeptide(L)'
;MACPTRCASSPSSPTRLRSMSTASPWRRASSMAASVTTRSFDAARTGGNTGETVLSPRSVRGRGIRQARILHIPDDPRLEAQPLYLPGIAIQGARRDVVFQATMGNHVHAFDADTGALLWTQYLGPPIRGTVAIDAHNINIAWGILSTPVIDTATGRLCVCYWTSPDGSAAGGQHFAAALDVATGDMVHPPLSLEGAVFDPGDGLPVQRFRSMERKQRAGLAIAGGALLIAFGTIAETAASARGWLIAVDLARWSLAATWCSTARGSGGGIWMSGAAPAVQSDGAIWVVTGNGDFDGVHDFGESVVRLRYAAPTPGKGAALAVTGWWSPWSDDARTGTAPPSPAAAALLPRGPVPSNFRHVAHLARAGIAPADMGSAWGDQDLGASGIVLVEELGIGLVSSKDGVLYTISLADPGKTLPTDLTPAATPSNYGRLAAPPILYTYFDAAVRPAPDNPAALNILSGNVTHHLHGTMLAWKSARHGWMHFCGGENGNLRAWQLRPDRSSTYLACSVAYASAMARGGGMPGWSLALSADGDAGGIVWAMIPYGDANMEITTSRLLAYDASDFALFPGGGGEIVPLWDSQDWNWSLLHPKFNRPVIADGRVLVPTYGGQILVLELA
;
A
#
# COMPACT_ATOMS: atom_id res chain seq x y z
N MET A 1 -45.59 -6.48 -72.25
CA MET A 1 -46.61 -5.59 -71.64
C MET A 1 -46.99 -6.14 -70.27
N ALA A 2 -47.50 -5.29 -69.37
CA ALA A 2 -48.26 -5.56 -68.14
C ALA A 2 -48.03 -6.83 -67.29
N CYS A 3 -47.77 -6.62 -65.99
CA CYS A 3 -48.07 -7.55 -64.89
C CYS A 3 -49.61 -7.55 -64.61
N PRO A 4 -50.23 -8.43 -63.77
CA PRO A 4 -49.97 -8.43 -62.32
C PRO A 4 -50.15 -9.78 -61.52
N THR A 5 -49.82 -9.66 -60.23
CA THR A 5 -50.12 -10.46 -59.00
C THR A 5 -51.53 -11.09 -58.87
N ARG A 6 -51.88 -12.06 -57.98
CA ARG A 6 -51.31 -12.84 -56.82
C ARG A 6 -52.29 -14.03 -56.50
N CYS A 7 -52.24 -14.91 -55.46
CA CYS A 7 -51.46 -15.08 -54.21
C CYS A 7 -51.50 -16.53 -53.63
N ALA A 8 -50.66 -16.80 -52.62
CA ALA A 8 -50.77 -17.71 -51.44
C ALA A 8 -51.59 -19.03 -51.41
N SER A 9 -50.96 -20.15 -51.01
CA SER A 9 -51.14 -20.80 -49.67
C SER A 9 -50.32 -22.11 -49.51
N SER A 10 -50.32 -22.67 -48.27
CA SER A 10 -49.81 -24.01 -47.84
C SER A 10 -48.31 -24.23 -47.57
N PRO A 11 -47.98 -24.78 -46.38
CA PRO A 11 -46.79 -25.61 -46.14
C PRO A 11 -47.09 -26.92 -45.37
N SER A 12 -46.19 -27.91 -45.46
CA SER A 12 -46.12 -29.07 -44.55
C SER A 12 -44.65 -29.53 -44.37
N SER A 13 -44.36 -30.27 -43.29
CA SER A 13 -43.00 -30.61 -42.85
C SER A 13 -42.28 -31.63 -43.75
N PRO A 14 -40.93 -31.65 -43.75
CA PRO A 14 -40.28 -32.82 -43.13
C PRO A 14 -38.92 -32.59 -42.43
N THR A 15 -38.45 -33.68 -41.83
CA THR A 15 -37.18 -34.06 -41.19
C THR A 15 -35.89 -33.36 -41.67
N ARG A 16 -34.94 -33.11 -40.74
CA ARG A 16 -33.57 -32.63 -41.03
C ARG A 16 -32.52 -33.75 -40.97
N LEU A 17 -31.56 -33.69 -41.90
CA LEU A 17 -30.28 -34.43 -41.86
C LEU A 17 -29.16 -33.56 -41.25
N ARG A 18 -28.06 -34.21 -40.81
CA ARG A 18 -26.85 -33.54 -40.33
C ARG A 18 -26.11 -32.82 -41.48
N SER A 19 -25.59 -31.63 -41.20
CA SER A 19 -24.42 -31.08 -41.89
C SER A 19 -23.22 -31.05 -40.95
N MET A 20 -22.01 -31.20 -41.48
CA MET A 20 -20.77 -30.96 -40.74
C MET A 20 -20.45 -29.47 -40.81
N SER A 21 -20.31 -28.81 -39.66
CA SER A 21 -19.78 -27.45 -39.59
C SER A 21 -18.26 -27.49 -39.49
N THR A 22 -17.56 -26.82 -40.41
CA THR A 22 -16.12 -26.64 -40.34
C THR A 22 -15.75 -25.80 -39.13
N ALA A 23 -14.86 -26.31 -38.27
CA ALA A 23 -14.42 -25.58 -37.08
C ALA A 23 -13.73 -24.26 -37.49
N SER A 24 -14.32 -23.13 -37.08
CA SER A 24 -13.70 -21.82 -37.25
C SER A 24 -12.42 -21.76 -36.40
N PRO A 25 -11.28 -21.26 -36.93
CA PRO A 25 -10.06 -21.15 -36.14
C PRO A 25 -10.31 -20.23 -34.94
N TRP A 26 -10.05 -20.74 -33.75
CA TRP A 26 -10.18 -19.97 -32.52
C TRP A 26 -9.21 -18.79 -32.60
N ARG A 27 -9.76 -17.57 -32.77
CA ARG A 27 -9.02 -16.37 -32.38
C ARG A 27 -8.70 -16.53 -30.91
N ARG A 28 -7.41 -16.74 -30.59
CA ARG A 28 -6.91 -16.40 -29.26
C ARG A 28 -7.37 -14.96 -29.00
N ALA A 29 -7.97 -14.71 -27.84
CA ALA A 29 -8.03 -13.34 -27.36
C ALA A 29 -6.60 -12.81 -27.36
N SER A 30 -6.38 -11.60 -27.89
CA SER A 30 -5.11 -10.93 -27.62
C SER A 30 -5.08 -10.72 -26.11
N SER A 31 -4.09 -11.29 -25.42
CA SER A 31 -3.76 -10.83 -24.08
C SER A 31 -3.56 -9.33 -24.17
N MET A 32 -4.31 -8.56 -23.39
CA MET A 32 -3.98 -7.16 -23.20
C MET A 32 -2.73 -7.14 -22.33
N ALA A 33 -1.67 -6.54 -22.87
CA ALA A 33 -0.40 -6.36 -22.17
C ALA A 33 -0.65 -5.68 -20.81
N ALA A 34 -0.04 -6.20 -19.75
CA ALA A 34 -0.43 -5.89 -18.39
C ALA A 34 0.14 -4.52 -17.95
N SER A 35 -0.73 -3.53 -17.72
CA SER A 35 -0.32 -2.22 -17.21
C SER A 35 -0.28 -2.17 -15.69
N VAL A 36 0.76 -1.54 -15.13
CA VAL A 36 0.94 -1.28 -13.69
C VAL A 36 1.01 0.23 -13.49
N THR A 37 -0.16 0.86 -13.43
CA THR A 37 -0.33 2.33 -13.47
C THR A 37 -0.35 2.98 -12.09
N THR A 38 -0.33 2.20 -11.01
CA THR A 38 -0.43 2.67 -9.63
C THR A 38 0.26 1.70 -8.65
N ARG A 39 0.47 2.18 -7.43
CA ARG A 39 0.99 1.40 -6.30
C ARG A 39 0.12 0.17 -6.02
N SER A 40 0.74 -1.00 -5.87
CA SER A 40 0.04 -2.27 -5.63
C SER A 40 -0.94 -2.65 -6.76
N PHE A 41 -0.57 -2.34 -8.01
CA PHE A 41 -1.20 -2.73 -9.29
C PHE A 41 -2.58 -2.12 -9.59
N ASP A 42 -3.51 -2.15 -8.65
CA ASP A 42 -4.91 -1.77 -8.86
C ASP A 42 -5.46 -0.82 -7.77
N ALA A 43 -6.70 -0.36 -7.94
CA ALA A 43 -7.37 0.57 -7.03
C ALA A 43 -7.76 -0.05 -5.67
N ALA A 44 -8.05 -1.35 -5.63
CA ALA A 44 -8.32 -2.13 -4.43
C ALA A 44 -7.05 -2.57 -3.68
N ARG A 45 -5.87 -2.32 -4.27
CA ARG A 45 -4.52 -2.60 -3.76
C ARG A 45 -4.22 -4.10 -3.58
N THR A 46 -4.81 -4.98 -4.40
CA THR A 46 -4.63 -6.44 -4.26
C THR A 46 -3.18 -6.90 -4.38
N GLY A 47 -2.35 -6.11 -5.07
CA GLY A 47 -0.90 -6.29 -5.12
C GLY A 47 -0.42 -7.28 -6.19
N GLY A 48 -1.26 -7.63 -7.16
CA GLY A 48 -0.94 -8.61 -8.18
C GLY A 48 -1.29 -8.22 -9.61
N ASN A 49 -0.54 -8.78 -10.57
CA ASN A 49 -0.92 -8.85 -11.98
C ASN A 49 -1.56 -10.21 -12.27
N THR A 50 -2.88 -10.26 -12.49
CA THR A 50 -3.64 -11.48 -12.80
C THR A 50 -3.84 -11.73 -14.31
N GLY A 51 -3.05 -11.07 -15.16
CA GLY A 51 -2.97 -11.31 -16.62
C GLY A 51 -1.62 -11.86 -17.08
N GLU A 52 -0.77 -12.34 -16.18
CA GLU A 52 0.57 -12.83 -16.48
C GLU A 52 0.56 -14.29 -16.95
N THR A 53 1.00 -14.53 -18.19
CA THR A 53 0.88 -15.84 -18.86
C THR A 53 2.22 -16.48 -19.24
N VAL A 54 3.34 -15.77 -19.05
CA VAL A 54 4.70 -16.26 -19.32
C VAL A 54 5.35 -16.76 -18.02
N LEU A 55 5.20 -16.00 -16.93
CA LEU A 55 5.69 -16.37 -15.59
C LEU A 55 4.63 -17.22 -14.86
N SER A 56 4.86 -18.54 -14.86
CA SER A 56 4.02 -19.55 -14.19
C SER A 56 4.89 -20.44 -13.29
N PRO A 57 4.35 -21.11 -12.26
CA PRO A 57 5.12 -22.00 -11.41
C PRO A 57 5.90 -23.07 -12.18
N ARG A 58 5.31 -23.57 -13.29
CA ARG A 58 5.96 -24.52 -14.20
C ARG A 58 7.14 -23.90 -14.98
N SER A 59 6.99 -22.69 -15.51
CA SER A 59 8.07 -22.05 -16.27
C SER A 59 9.19 -21.56 -15.36
N VAL A 60 8.87 -21.00 -14.18
CA VAL A 60 9.85 -20.56 -13.19
C VAL A 60 10.61 -21.75 -12.59
N ARG A 61 9.95 -22.80 -12.10
CA ARG A 61 10.64 -24.01 -11.58
C ARG A 61 11.40 -24.78 -12.67
N GLY A 62 10.94 -24.72 -13.92
CA GLY A 62 11.52 -25.48 -15.04
C GLY A 62 12.68 -24.81 -15.78
N ARG A 63 12.81 -23.47 -15.72
CA ARG A 63 13.90 -22.70 -16.36
C ARG A 63 14.76 -21.92 -15.36
N GLY A 64 14.17 -21.50 -14.24
CA GLY A 64 14.71 -20.44 -13.41
C GLY A 64 14.51 -19.05 -14.01
N ILE A 65 14.97 -18.04 -13.26
CA ILE A 65 14.92 -16.63 -13.63
C ILE A 65 16.36 -16.11 -13.77
N ARG A 66 16.63 -15.36 -14.84
CA ARG A 66 17.90 -14.65 -15.06
C ARG A 66 17.69 -13.15 -14.99
N GLN A 67 18.72 -12.43 -14.58
CA GLN A 67 18.82 -11.00 -14.83
C GLN A 67 19.05 -10.79 -16.33
N ALA A 68 18.13 -10.10 -17.00
CA ALA A 68 18.23 -9.83 -18.43
C ALA A 68 19.02 -8.55 -18.72
N ARG A 69 18.84 -7.52 -17.88
CA ARG A 69 19.41 -6.18 -18.02
C ARG A 69 19.24 -5.40 -16.70
N ILE A 70 19.90 -4.25 -16.61
CA ILE A 70 19.79 -3.30 -15.50
C ILE A 70 19.36 -1.94 -16.07
N LEU A 71 18.37 -1.30 -15.47
CA LEU A 71 18.04 0.11 -15.69
C LEU A 71 18.79 0.92 -14.64
N HIS A 72 19.73 1.76 -15.06
CA HIS A 72 20.55 2.57 -14.16
C HIS A 72 19.89 3.94 -13.90
N ILE A 73 19.72 4.27 -12.62
CA ILE A 73 19.14 5.53 -12.14
C ILE A 73 20.30 6.44 -11.68
N PRO A 74 20.57 7.58 -12.35
CA PRO A 74 21.82 8.33 -12.16
C PRO A 74 21.80 9.33 -11.00
N ASP A 75 20.62 9.72 -10.49
CA ASP A 75 20.45 10.85 -9.57
C ASP A 75 20.21 10.46 -8.10
N ASP A 76 19.69 9.27 -7.85
CA ASP A 76 19.38 8.79 -6.50
C ASP A 76 19.58 7.26 -6.41
N PRO A 77 20.43 6.77 -5.49
CA PRO A 77 20.59 5.33 -5.31
C PRO A 77 19.37 4.65 -4.64
N ARG A 78 18.41 5.37 -4.05
CA ARG A 78 17.38 4.79 -3.17
C ARG A 78 15.98 4.84 -3.76
N LEU A 79 15.63 3.78 -4.49
CA LEU A 79 14.34 3.66 -5.15
C LEU A 79 13.24 3.27 -4.14
N GLU A 80 12.69 4.26 -3.43
CA GLU A 80 11.53 4.11 -2.53
C GLU A 80 10.20 4.08 -3.29
N ALA A 81 10.06 4.87 -4.36
CA ALA A 81 8.88 4.84 -5.23
C ALA A 81 8.85 3.56 -6.08
N GLN A 82 7.69 2.90 -6.16
CA GLN A 82 7.52 1.71 -6.98
C GLN A 82 7.66 2.06 -8.47
N PRO A 83 8.36 1.24 -9.28
CA PRO A 83 8.26 1.32 -10.72
C PRO A 83 6.80 1.28 -11.17
N LEU A 84 6.45 2.05 -12.20
CA LEU A 84 5.23 1.88 -12.97
C LEU A 84 5.57 1.30 -14.33
N TYR A 85 4.63 0.61 -14.95
CA TYR A 85 4.80 0.04 -16.28
C TYR A 85 3.55 0.27 -17.13
N LEU A 86 3.74 0.71 -18.37
CA LEU A 86 2.64 0.91 -19.32
C LEU A 86 3.10 0.44 -20.72
N PRO A 87 2.48 -0.62 -21.27
CA PRO A 87 2.83 -1.14 -22.58
C PRO A 87 2.26 -0.30 -23.74
N GLY A 88 2.90 -0.40 -24.90
CA GLY A 88 2.38 0.11 -26.17
C GLY A 88 2.27 1.63 -26.31
N ILE A 89 3.04 2.43 -25.57
CA ILE A 89 3.05 3.91 -25.70
C ILE A 89 3.66 4.31 -27.05
N ALA A 90 3.13 5.33 -27.71
CA ALA A 90 3.74 5.89 -28.91
C ALA A 90 4.82 6.92 -28.52
N ILE A 91 6.10 6.55 -28.57
CA ILE A 91 7.25 7.40 -28.22
C ILE A 91 8.18 7.50 -29.43
N GLN A 92 8.51 8.74 -29.83
CA GLN A 92 9.42 9.04 -30.96
C GLN A 92 9.05 8.31 -32.27
N GLY A 93 7.75 8.09 -32.50
CA GLY A 93 7.22 7.40 -33.69
C GLY A 93 7.17 5.86 -33.60
N ALA A 94 7.74 5.25 -32.56
CA ALA A 94 7.67 3.82 -32.30
C ALA A 94 6.63 3.49 -31.20
N ARG A 95 6.07 2.28 -31.20
CA ARG A 95 5.37 1.73 -30.04
C ARG A 95 6.41 1.10 -29.11
N ARG A 96 6.41 1.51 -27.83
CA ARG A 96 7.34 1.06 -26.79
C ARG A 96 6.56 0.57 -25.57
N ASP A 97 7.07 -0.46 -24.92
CA ASP A 97 6.68 -0.78 -23.55
C ASP A 97 7.61 -0.03 -22.59
N VAL A 98 7.05 0.65 -21.57
CA VAL A 98 7.80 1.66 -20.81
C VAL A 98 7.74 1.42 -19.31
N VAL A 99 8.91 1.38 -18.68
CA VAL A 99 9.10 1.43 -17.23
C VAL A 99 9.33 2.88 -16.80
N PHE A 100 8.51 3.40 -15.88
CA PHE A 100 8.70 4.71 -15.27
C PHE A 100 9.23 4.55 -13.85
N GLN A 101 10.27 5.32 -13.51
CA GLN A 101 10.83 5.39 -12.17
C GLN A 101 10.92 6.85 -11.70
N ALA A 102 10.28 7.14 -10.57
CA ALA A 102 10.43 8.42 -9.87
C ALA A 102 11.46 8.30 -8.74
N THR A 103 12.13 9.40 -8.38
CA THR A 103 13.25 9.38 -7.42
C THR A 103 13.13 10.45 -6.34
N MET A 104 13.75 10.21 -5.17
CA MET A 104 13.90 11.26 -4.16
C MET A 104 14.93 12.32 -4.60
N GLY A 105 15.66 12.08 -5.70
CA GLY A 105 16.41 13.06 -6.48
C GLY A 105 15.56 14.02 -7.35
N ASN A 106 14.23 13.96 -7.28
CA ASN A 106 13.27 14.78 -8.05
C ASN A 106 13.31 14.58 -9.59
N HIS A 107 13.68 13.38 -10.04
CA HIS A 107 13.54 12.97 -11.43
C HIS A 107 12.38 12.00 -11.62
N VAL A 108 11.77 12.04 -12.81
CA VAL A 108 11.00 10.93 -13.39
C VAL A 108 11.74 10.48 -14.64
N HIS A 109 12.15 9.21 -14.68
CA HIS A 109 12.82 8.57 -15.81
C HIS A 109 11.86 7.63 -16.52
N ALA A 110 11.89 7.60 -17.85
CA ALA A 110 11.18 6.63 -18.67
C ALA A 110 12.16 5.75 -19.44
N PHE A 111 12.11 4.43 -19.22
CA PHE A 111 12.96 3.44 -19.88
C PHE A 111 12.15 2.52 -20.79
N ASP A 112 12.69 2.23 -21.96
CA ASP A 112 12.21 1.18 -22.84
C ASP A 112 12.42 -0.21 -22.22
N ALA A 113 11.35 -0.99 -22.05
CA ALA A 113 11.37 -2.28 -21.34
C ALA A 113 11.98 -3.44 -22.16
N ASP A 114 12.10 -3.31 -23.47
CA ASP A 114 12.66 -4.31 -24.39
C ASP A 114 14.18 -4.17 -24.56
N THR A 115 14.71 -2.95 -24.42
CA THR A 115 16.12 -2.60 -24.68
C THR A 115 16.85 -2.06 -23.46
N GLY A 116 16.14 -1.44 -22.51
CA GLY A 116 16.70 -0.73 -21.36
C GLY A 116 17.15 0.71 -21.67
N ALA A 117 16.86 1.23 -22.87
CA ALA A 117 17.23 2.60 -23.24
C ALA A 117 16.42 3.64 -22.46
N LEU A 118 17.09 4.67 -21.92
CA LEU A 118 16.43 5.86 -21.39
C LEU A 118 15.79 6.64 -22.56
N LEU A 119 14.46 6.78 -22.53
CA LEU A 119 13.67 7.45 -23.55
C LEU A 119 13.53 8.95 -23.27
N TRP A 120 13.26 9.30 -22.01
CA TRP A 120 13.23 10.67 -21.50
C TRP A 120 13.49 10.72 -19.99
N THR A 121 13.87 11.89 -19.48
CA THR A 121 13.97 12.20 -18.05
C THR A 121 13.47 13.62 -17.79
N GLN A 122 12.63 13.80 -16.76
CA GLN A 122 12.11 15.09 -16.32
C GLN A 122 12.57 15.38 -14.89
N TYR A 123 13.33 16.46 -14.71
CA TYR A 123 13.75 16.98 -13.41
C TYR A 123 12.75 18.04 -12.92
N LEU A 124 12.35 18.00 -11.65
CA LEU A 124 11.29 18.87 -11.10
C LEU A 124 11.80 19.98 -10.16
N GLY A 125 13.09 19.97 -9.80
CA GLY A 125 13.72 20.99 -8.95
C GLY A 125 14.54 20.40 -7.81
N PRO A 126 15.37 21.20 -7.11
CA PRO A 126 16.31 20.67 -6.12
C PRO A 126 15.60 19.99 -4.94
N PRO A 127 15.84 18.67 -4.72
CA PRO A 127 15.20 17.93 -3.64
C PRO A 127 15.70 18.41 -2.27
N ILE A 128 14.92 18.12 -1.24
CA ILE A 128 15.33 18.43 0.13
C ILE A 128 16.48 17.49 0.53
N ARG A 129 17.52 18.02 1.17
CA ARG A 129 18.68 17.23 1.60
C ARG A 129 18.31 16.36 2.79
N GLY A 130 18.77 15.11 2.77
CA GLY A 130 18.64 14.17 3.87
C GLY A 130 19.29 14.71 5.15
N THR A 131 18.57 14.59 6.26
CA THR A 131 19.06 14.92 7.60
C THR A 131 18.44 13.99 8.63
N VAL A 132 19.12 13.81 9.77
CA VAL A 132 18.60 13.10 10.95
C VAL A 132 17.28 13.65 11.51
N ALA A 133 16.90 14.88 11.13
CA ALA A 133 15.62 15.48 11.50
C ALA A 133 14.45 15.05 10.60
N ILE A 134 14.74 14.53 9.39
CA ILE A 134 13.74 13.99 8.46
C ILE A 134 13.64 12.46 8.59
N ASP A 135 14.78 11.81 8.82
CA ASP A 135 14.94 10.36 8.93
C ASP A 135 16.06 10.09 9.93
N ALA A 136 15.72 9.55 11.11
CA ALA A 136 16.62 9.46 12.26
C ALA A 136 17.91 8.67 11.99
N HIS A 137 17.86 7.71 11.06
CA HIS A 137 19.01 6.90 10.63
C HIS A 137 19.75 7.49 9.43
N ASN A 138 19.24 8.60 8.88
CA ASN A 138 19.77 9.33 7.73
C ASN A 138 20.09 8.41 6.55
N ILE A 139 19.19 7.46 6.29
CA ILE A 139 19.34 6.51 5.18
C ILE A 139 19.22 7.28 3.87
N ASN A 140 18.16 8.08 3.69
CA ASN A 140 17.91 8.77 2.42
C ASN A 140 18.59 10.16 2.38
N ILE A 141 19.50 10.35 1.42
CA ILE A 141 20.28 11.60 1.22
C ILE A 141 19.50 12.72 0.51
N ALA A 142 18.38 12.39 -0.12
CA ALA A 142 17.52 13.30 -0.86
C ALA A 142 16.07 12.97 -0.52
N TRP A 143 15.19 13.97 -0.53
CA TRP A 143 13.78 13.91 -0.21
C TRP A 143 13.01 14.74 -1.23
N GLY A 144 12.61 14.04 -2.30
CA GLY A 144 12.01 14.59 -3.51
C GLY A 144 10.67 13.92 -3.83
N ILE A 145 10.61 13.07 -4.85
CA ILE A 145 9.47 12.17 -5.11
C ILE A 145 9.66 10.89 -4.28
N LEU A 146 8.85 10.75 -3.23
CA LEU A 146 8.86 9.59 -2.34
C LEU A 146 7.62 8.71 -2.53
N SER A 147 6.43 9.31 -2.65
CA SER A 147 5.23 8.56 -3.00
C SER A 147 5.36 7.94 -4.39
N THR A 148 4.90 6.70 -4.51
CA THR A 148 4.72 6.05 -5.82
C THR A 148 3.74 6.89 -6.67
N PRO A 149 4.09 7.28 -7.91
CA PRO A 149 3.20 8.01 -8.82
C PRO A 149 1.90 7.28 -9.18
N VAL A 150 1.03 7.94 -9.94
CA VAL A 150 -0.13 7.32 -10.58
C VAL A 150 -0.27 7.80 -12.03
N ILE A 151 -0.54 6.87 -12.96
CA ILE A 151 -0.80 7.17 -14.36
C ILE A 151 -2.31 7.16 -14.62
N ASP A 152 -2.83 8.29 -15.08
CA ASP A 152 -4.14 8.38 -15.73
C ASP A 152 -4.00 7.96 -17.21
N THR A 153 -4.40 6.74 -17.52
CA THR A 153 -4.37 6.19 -18.88
C THR A 153 -5.46 6.76 -19.80
N ALA A 154 -6.47 7.46 -19.27
CA ALA A 154 -7.49 8.12 -20.08
C ALA A 154 -7.00 9.45 -20.65
N THR A 155 -6.06 10.14 -19.97
CA THR A 155 -5.44 11.40 -20.44
C THR A 155 -3.97 11.26 -20.84
N GLY A 156 -3.34 10.11 -20.60
CA GLY A 156 -1.92 9.88 -20.91
C GLY A 156 -0.97 10.60 -19.94
N ARG A 157 -1.37 10.77 -18.67
CA ARG A 157 -0.66 11.62 -17.70
C ARG A 157 -0.10 10.83 -16.53
N LEU A 158 1.20 10.96 -16.27
CA LEU A 158 1.85 10.50 -15.05
C LEU A 158 1.82 11.62 -14.00
N CYS A 159 1.03 11.45 -12.95
CA CYS A 159 0.89 12.40 -11.85
C CYS A 159 1.84 12.05 -10.70
N VAL A 160 2.54 13.06 -10.17
CA VAL A 160 3.49 12.96 -9.06
C VAL A 160 3.23 13.99 -7.96
N CYS A 161 3.72 13.70 -6.76
CA CYS A 161 3.95 14.68 -5.72
C CYS A 161 5.45 14.74 -5.44
N TYR A 162 6.00 15.93 -5.26
CA TYR A 162 7.43 16.13 -5.07
C TYR A 162 7.71 17.27 -4.07
N TRP A 163 8.79 17.12 -3.29
CA TRP A 163 9.23 18.13 -2.31
C TRP A 163 10.49 18.82 -2.82
N THR A 164 10.52 20.16 -2.84
CA THR A 164 11.63 20.93 -3.43
C THR A 164 11.90 22.21 -2.65
N SER A 165 13.15 22.63 -2.57
CA SER A 165 13.56 23.96 -2.06
C SER A 165 14.74 24.50 -2.87
N PRO A 166 14.80 25.80 -3.23
CA PRO A 166 15.93 26.37 -3.97
C PRO A 166 17.31 26.17 -3.33
N ASP A 167 17.37 26.04 -1.99
CA ASP A 167 18.58 25.76 -1.21
C ASP A 167 18.74 24.27 -0.82
N GLY A 168 17.70 23.46 -1.01
CA GLY A 168 17.58 22.09 -0.52
C GLY A 168 17.29 21.95 0.99
N SER A 169 16.86 22.99 1.70
CA SER A 169 16.50 22.92 3.12
C SER A 169 15.03 22.57 3.35
N ALA A 170 14.74 21.76 4.37
CA ALA A 170 13.37 21.39 4.73
C ALA A 170 12.51 22.60 5.17
N ALA A 171 13.14 23.66 5.68
CA ALA A 171 12.46 24.87 6.15
C ALA A 171 11.97 25.77 4.99
N GLY A 172 12.68 25.80 3.86
CA GLY A 172 12.20 26.44 2.62
C GLY A 172 11.36 25.52 1.72
N GLY A 173 11.34 24.22 2.03
CA GLY A 173 10.82 23.18 1.15
C GLY A 173 9.29 23.15 1.03
N GLN A 174 8.79 23.24 -0.20
CA GLN A 174 7.37 23.15 -0.56
C GLN A 174 7.05 21.88 -1.35
N HIS A 175 5.90 21.26 -1.04
CA HIS A 175 5.34 20.15 -1.81
C HIS A 175 4.51 20.67 -2.98
N PHE A 176 4.71 20.07 -4.14
CA PHE A 176 3.96 20.37 -5.36
C PHE A 176 3.36 19.09 -5.93
N ALA A 177 2.23 19.23 -6.64
CA ALA A 177 1.78 18.26 -7.62
C ALA A 177 2.30 18.65 -9.02
N ALA A 178 2.69 17.66 -9.81
CA ALA A 178 2.95 17.81 -11.24
C ALA A 178 2.26 16.67 -12.03
N ALA A 179 1.93 16.94 -13.28
CA ALA A 179 1.43 15.96 -14.23
C ALA A 179 2.30 16.03 -15.50
N LEU A 180 2.83 14.88 -15.91
CA LEU A 180 3.74 14.73 -17.04
C LEU A 180 3.05 13.94 -18.16
N ASP A 181 3.31 14.28 -19.41
CA ASP A 181 2.92 13.43 -20.55
C ASP A 181 3.74 12.12 -20.53
N VAL A 182 3.09 10.96 -20.65
CA VAL A 182 3.79 9.66 -20.58
C VAL A 182 4.74 9.39 -21.75
N ALA A 183 4.56 10.07 -22.89
CA ALA A 183 5.34 9.87 -24.10
C ALA A 183 6.54 10.81 -24.23
N THR A 184 6.47 12.04 -23.68
CA THR A 184 7.57 13.02 -23.74
C THR A 184 8.21 13.35 -22.40
N GLY A 185 7.48 13.19 -21.29
CA GLY A 185 7.89 13.64 -19.96
C GLY A 185 7.58 15.10 -19.64
N ASP A 186 7.09 15.88 -20.62
CA ASP A 186 6.82 17.31 -20.45
C ASP A 186 5.71 17.55 -19.41
N MET A 187 5.87 18.60 -18.59
CA MET A 187 4.82 19.07 -17.68
C MET A 187 3.63 19.62 -18.46
N VAL A 188 2.47 18.96 -18.37
CA VAL A 188 1.25 19.38 -19.10
C VAL A 188 0.57 20.60 -18.48
N HIS A 189 0.93 20.95 -17.24
CA HIS A 189 0.49 22.12 -16.48
C HIS A 189 1.65 22.67 -15.62
N PRO A 190 1.63 23.96 -15.24
CA PRO A 190 2.55 24.48 -14.21
C PRO A 190 2.42 23.69 -12.89
N PRO A 191 3.52 23.45 -12.15
CA PRO A 191 3.45 22.77 -10.85
C PRO A 191 2.49 23.47 -9.88
N LEU A 192 1.56 22.69 -9.32
CA LEU A 192 0.57 23.17 -8.37
C LEU A 192 1.13 23.05 -6.94
N SER A 193 1.39 24.17 -6.27
CA SER A 193 1.80 24.13 -4.85
C SER A 193 0.67 23.59 -3.99
N LEU A 194 1.02 22.72 -3.05
CA LEU A 194 0.13 22.16 -2.03
C LEU A 194 0.23 22.96 -0.71
N GLU A 195 1.17 23.91 -0.63
CA GLU A 195 1.41 24.75 0.53
C GLU A 195 0.20 25.64 0.86
N GLY A 196 -0.16 25.73 2.14
CA GLY A 196 -1.27 26.55 2.58
C GLY A 196 -2.66 26.00 2.27
N ALA A 197 -2.78 24.76 1.75
CA ALA A 197 -4.05 24.03 1.73
C ALA A 197 -4.69 24.01 3.13
N VAL A 198 -6.02 24.12 3.20
CA VAL A 198 -6.75 24.30 4.47
C VAL A 198 -7.76 23.20 4.72
N PHE A 199 -7.95 22.86 5.98
CA PHE A 199 -9.07 22.05 6.45
C PHE A 199 -9.80 22.82 7.56
N ASP A 200 -11.07 23.13 7.32
CA ASP A 200 -11.98 23.65 8.35
C ASP A 200 -12.73 22.47 8.99
N PRO A 201 -12.44 22.11 10.25
CA PRO A 201 -13.10 21.01 10.96
C PRO A 201 -14.51 21.37 11.48
N GLY A 202 -14.94 22.63 11.40
CA GLY A 202 -16.19 23.11 12.00
C GLY A 202 -16.15 23.22 13.53
N ASP A 203 -17.34 23.28 14.14
CA ASP A 203 -17.59 23.25 15.60
C ASP A 203 -16.73 24.19 16.47
N GLY A 204 -16.32 25.33 15.91
CA GLY A 204 -15.51 26.34 16.58
C GLY A 204 -14.03 25.96 16.77
N LEU A 205 -13.59 24.84 16.21
CA LEU A 205 -12.18 24.43 16.21
C LEU A 205 -11.36 25.28 15.22
N PRO A 206 -10.04 25.46 15.44
CA PRO A 206 -9.20 26.21 14.53
C PRO A 206 -9.07 25.53 13.15
N VAL A 207 -9.17 26.33 12.08
CA VAL A 207 -8.84 25.90 10.71
C VAL A 207 -7.39 25.44 10.65
N GLN A 208 -7.19 24.17 10.29
CA GLN A 208 -5.86 23.60 10.11
C GLN A 208 -5.27 24.05 8.77
N ARG A 209 -3.95 24.21 8.71
CA ARG A 209 -3.21 24.62 7.52
C ARG A 209 -2.07 23.63 7.22
N PHE A 210 -2.03 23.15 5.99
CA PHE A 210 -0.94 22.32 5.50
C PHE A 210 0.35 23.14 5.41
N ARG A 211 1.46 22.54 5.85
CA ARG A 211 2.80 23.13 5.88
C ARG A 211 3.83 22.09 5.49
N SER A 212 4.45 22.25 4.34
CA SER A 212 5.32 21.24 3.74
C SER A 212 6.50 20.84 4.62
N MET A 213 7.09 21.78 5.36
CA MET A 213 8.19 21.56 6.30
C MET A 213 7.86 20.60 7.47
N GLU A 214 6.59 20.22 7.65
CA GLU A 214 6.11 19.33 8.72
C GLU A 214 5.69 17.93 8.21
N ARG A 215 5.80 17.66 6.89
CA ARG A 215 5.06 16.57 6.22
C ARG A 215 5.95 15.66 5.39
N LYS A 216 5.53 14.39 5.28
CA LYS A 216 6.24 13.33 4.56
C LYS A 216 5.27 12.61 3.62
N GLN A 217 5.38 12.88 2.33
CA GLN A 217 4.62 12.19 1.28
C GLN A 217 5.17 10.78 1.05
N ARG A 218 4.74 9.81 1.86
CA ARG A 218 5.16 8.41 1.75
C ARG A 218 4.13 7.54 1.04
N ALA A 219 2.86 7.69 1.38
CA ALA A 219 1.77 6.93 0.80
C ALA A 219 1.61 7.23 -0.70
N GLY A 220 1.56 6.19 -1.55
CA GLY A 220 1.44 6.32 -2.99
C GLY A 220 0.19 7.10 -3.45
N LEU A 221 0.19 7.56 -4.69
CA LEU A 221 -0.90 8.37 -5.22
C LEU A 221 -2.05 7.51 -5.73
N ALA A 222 -3.27 8.06 -5.64
CA ALA A 222 -4.49 7.43 -6.14
C ALA A 222 -5.33 8.45 -6.94
N ILE A 223 -6.29 7.98 -7.73
CA ILE A 223 -7.26 8.82 -8.42
C ILE A 223 -8.68 8.34 -8.06
N ALA A 224 -9.56 9.26 -7.68
CA ALA A 224 -10.97 8.97 -7.40
C ALA A 224 -11.86 10.14 -7.83
N GLY A 225 -12.96 9.87 -8.54
CA GLY A 225 -13.96 10.90 -8.88
C GLY A 225 -13.43 12.10 -9.68
N GLY A 226 -12.35 11.92 -10.46
CA GLY A 226 -11.69 13.01 -11.20
C GLY A 226 -10.68 13.84 -10.39
N ALA A 227 -10.37 13.44 -9.15
CA ALA A 227 -9.33 14.06 -8.34
C ALA A 227 -8.12 13.14 -8.13
N LEU A 228 -6.93 13.72 -8.19
CA LEU A 228 -5.68 13.13 -7.69
C LEU A 228 -5.65 13.24 -6.17
N LEU A 229 -5.41 12.12 -5.50
CA LEU A 229 -5.35 12.00 -4.06
C LEU A 229 -3.89 11.88 -3.61
N ILE A 230 -3.47 12.82 -2.75
CA ILE A 230 -2.11 12.91 -2.22
C ILE A 230 -2.18 12.79 -0.70
N ALA A 231 -1.55 11.76 -0.14
CA ALA A 231 -1.61 11.42 1.28
C ALA A 231 -0.27 11.67 1.98
N PHE A 232 -0.32 12.23 3.19
CA PHE A 232 0.86 12.64 3.94
C PHE A 232 0.87 12.08 5.36
N GLY A 233 2.03 11.56 5.76
CA GLY A 233 2.44 11.48 7.15
C GLY A 233 3.10 12.80 7.61
N THR A 234 3.63 12.77 8.82
CA THR A 234 4.42 13.87 9.40
C THR A 234 5.91 13.57 9.33
N ILE A 235 6.77 14.57 9.50
CA ILE A 235 8.23 14.37 9.62
C ILE A 235 8.60 13.94 11.03
N ALA A 236 8.15 14.69 12.03
CA ALA A 236 8.26 14.36 13.43
C ALA A 236 6.86 13.99 13.95
N GLU A 237 6.69 12.75 14.42
CA GLU A 237 5.45 12.32 15.05
C GLU A 237 5.26 12.99 16.40
N THR A 238 6.35 13.21 17.16
CA THR A 238 6.35 13.87 18.47
C THR A 238 6.26 15.40 18.42
N ALA A 239 5.46 15.95 17.52
CA ALA A 239 5.24 17.39 17.36
C ALA A 239 3.77 17.75 17.61
N ALA A 240 3.50 18.89 18.26
CA ALA A 240 2.14 19.39 18.44
C ALA A 240 1.42 19.78 17.12
N SER A 241 2.16 19.88 16.01
CA SER A 241 1.64 20.01 14.65
C SER A 241 1.73 18.71 13.83
N ALA A 242 2.06 17.56 14.43
CA ALA A 242 1.95 16.25 13.77
C ALA A 242 0.49 16.01 13.38
N ARG A 243 0.24 15.80 12.08
CA ARG A 243 -1.08 15.57 11.48
C ARG A 243 -0.94 14.75 10.22
N GLY A 244 -1.86 13.82 9.97
CA GLY A 244 -2.05 13.23 8.64
C GLY A 244 -2.92 14.11 7.76
N TRP A 245 -2.67 14.09 6.45
CA TRP A 245 -3.41 14.89 5.48
C TRP A 245 -3.76 14.08 4.23
N LEU A 246 -4.96 14.28 3.71
CA LEU A 246 -5.38 13.83 2.39
C LEU A 246 -5.79 15.07 1.57
N ILE A 247 -5.02 15.40 0.54
CA ILE A 247 -5.29 16.52 -0.37
C ILE A 247 -5.86 15.96 -1.68
N ALA A 248 -6.94 16.56 -2.17
CA ALA A 248 -7.54 16.28 -3.47
C ALA A 248 -7.28 17.44 -4.44
N VAL A 249 -6.60 17.14 -5.55
CA VAL A 249 -6.38 18.04 -6.69
C VAL A 249 -7.33 17.66 -7.82
N ASP A 250 -8.13 18.61 -8.31
CA ASP A 250 -9.00 18.41 -9.48
C ASP A 250 -8.14 18.27 -10.75
N LEU A 251 -8.21 17.13 -11.44
CA LEU A 251 -7.38 16.83 -12.61
C LEU A 251 -7.82 17.57 -13.89
N ALA A 252 -9.05 18.07 -13.94
CA ALA A 252 -9.59 18.82 -15.07
C ALA A 252 -9.34 20.33 -14.94
N ARG A 253 -9.36 20.87 -13.72
CA ARG A 253 -9.07 22.27 -13.39
C ARG A 253 -7.61 22.53 -13.02
N TRP A 254 -6.87 21.48 -12.67
CA TRP A 254 -5.51 21.53 -12.11
C TRP A 254 -5.38 22.48 -10.91
N SER A 255 -6.24 22.25 -9.91
CA SER A 255 -6.35 23.11 -8.72
C SER A 255 -6.60 22.31 -7.46
N LEU A 256 -6.15 22.81 -6.30
CA LEU A 256 -6.57 22.33 -4.99
C LEU A 256 -8.11 22.37 -4.92
N ALA A 257 -8.73 21.22 -4.66
CA ALA A 257 -10.18 21.07 -4.72
C ALA A 257 -10.78 20.85 -3.33
N ALA A 258 -10.22 19.89 -2.58
CA ALA A 258 -10.62 19.57 -1.22
C ALA A 258 -9.42 19.09 -0.40
N THR A 259 -9.56 19.09 0.91
CA THR A 259 -8.52 18.62 1.84
C THR A 259 -9.19 18.08 3.10
N TRP A 260 -8.63 17.01 3.66
CA TRP A 260 -9.00 16.47 4.97
C TRP A 260 -7.74 16.34 5.83
N CYS A 261 -7.91 16.57 7.14
CA CYS A 261 -6.86 16.40 8.13
C CYS A 261 -7.32 15.33 9.13
N SER A 262 -6.48 14.33 9.40
CA SER A 262 -6.86 13.16 10.21
C SER A 262 -7.00 13.46 11.70
N THR A 263 -6.31 14.48 12.19
CA THR A 263 -6.54 15.07 13.52
C THR A 263 -6.63 16.58 13.38
N ALA A 264 -7.60 17.20 14.03
CA ALA A 264 -7.83 18.66 13.99
C ALA A 264 -7.97 19.30 15.39
N ARG A 265 -8.20 18.49 16.44
CA ARG A 265 -8.30 18.92 17.84
C ARG A 265 -7.05 18.52 18.64
N GLY A 266 -6.60 17.27 18.46
CA GLY A 266 -5.40 16.67 19.04
C GLY A 266 -4.19 16.73 18.12
N SER A 267 -3.48 15.61 17.94
CA SER A 267 -2.22 15.47 17.20
C SER A 267 -2.00 14.02 16.72
N GLY A 268 -1.07 13.81 15.79
CA GLY A 268 -0.78 12.50 15.19
C GLY A 268 -1.72 12.13 14.04
N GLY A 269 -1.95 10.83 13.81
CA GLY A 269 -2.83 10.33 12.75
C GLY A 269 -2.18 10.31 11.37
N GLY A 270 -0.86 10.21 11.26
CA GLY A 270 -0.14 10.29 9.98
C GLY A 270 -0.58 9.23 8.96
N ILE A 271 -0.76 9.62 7.69
CA ILE A 271 -1.18 8.69 6.62
C ILE A 271 0.06 8.28 5.81
N TRP A 272 0.69 7.17 6.22
CA TRP A 272 1.97 6.74 5.64
C TRP A 272 1.93 5.32 5.05
N MET A 273 1.15 4.40 5.64
CA MET A 273 0.69 3.12 5.08
C MET A 273 1.80 2.23 4.47
N SER A 274 3.03 2.31 4.98
CA SER A 274 4.24 1.72 4.35
C SER A 274 4.28 1.93 2.83
N GLY A 275 4.04 3.16 2.40
CA GLY A 275 4.07 3.57 0.99
C GLY A 275 2.89 3.12 0.14
N ALA A 276 1.93 2.39 0.69
CA ALA A 276 0.68 2.07 -0.01
C ALA A 276 -0.07 3.34 -0.44
N ALA A 277 -0.83 3.26 -1.53
CA ALA A 277 -1.73 4.34 -1.93
C ALA A 277 -3.11 4.16 -1.28
N PRO A 278 -3.92 5.22 -1.12
CA PRO A 278 -5.32 5.11 -0.74
C PRO A 278 -6.04 4.09 -1.63
N ALA A 279 -6.77 3.15 -1.03
CA ALA A 279 -7.58 2.23 -1.81
C ALA A 279 -8.86 2.95 -2.26
N VAL A 280 -9.30 2.69 -3.48
CA VAL A 280 -10.50 3.32 -4.07
C VAL A 280 -11.43 2.20 -4.49
N GLN A 281 -12.58 2.15 -3.82
CA GLN A 281 -13.64 1.19 -4.04
C GLN A 281 -14.38 1.51 -5.34
N SER A 282 -14.99 0.52 -5.99
CA SER A 282 -15.74 0.67 -7.26
C SER A 282 -16.86 1.72 -7.22
N ASP A 283 -17.38 2.05 -6.04
CA ASP A 283 -18.42 3.05 -5.81
C ASP A 283 -17.88 4.47 -5.49
N GLY A 284 -16.56 4.66 -5.58
CA GLY A 284 -15.88 5.93 -5.29
C GLY A 284 -15.61 6.20 -3.81
N ALA A 285 -15.83 5.24 -2.90
CA ALA A 285 -15.34 5.35 -1.52
C ALA A 285 -13.79 5.24 -1.50
N ILE A 286 -13.17 6.13 -0.72
CA ILE A 286 -11.72 6.24 -0.55
C ILE A 286 -11.37 5.69 0.83
N TRP A 287 -10.41 4.78 0.91
CA TRP A 287 -9.99 4.16 2.16
C TRP A 287 -8.52 4.47 2.46
N VAL A 288 -8.27 4.94 3.69
CA VAL A 288 -6.93 5.21 4.24
C VAL A 288 -6.82 4.62 5.64
N VAL A 289 -5.58 4.42 6.08
CA VAL A 289 -5.26 4.00 7.44
C VAL A 289 -4.34 5.06 8.06
N THR A 290 -4.66 5.48 9.28
CA THR A 290 -3.93 6.50 10.05
C THR A 290 -3.13 5.84 11.18
N GLY A 291 -1.93 6.36 11.43
CA GLY A 291 -1.06 5.91 12.50
C GLY A 291 -1.20 6.65 13.83
N ASN A 292 -0.20 6.45 14.69
CA ASN A 292 -0.05 6.98 16.06
C ASN A 292 -0.68 8.36 16.24
N GLY A 293 -1.65 8.52 17.15
CA GLY A 293 -2.30 9.81 17.38
C GLY A 293 -3.57 9.80 18.24
N ASP A 294 -4.02 11.01 18.56
CA ASP A 294 -5.24 11.25 19.32
C ASP A 294 -6.51 10.81 18.54
N PHE A 295 -7.53 10.38 19.27
CA PHE A 295 -8.79 9.86 18.72
C PHE A 295 -10.00 10.37 19.50
N ASP A 296 -11.01 10.88 18.79
CA ASP A 296 -12.34 11.19 19.35
C ASP A 296 -13.52 10.68 18.52
N GLY A 297 -13.29 10.21 17.28
CA GLY A 297 -14.34 9.71 16.38
C GLY A 297 -15.20 10.80 15.74
N VAL A 298 -14.81 12.08 15.81
CA VAL A 298 -15.54 13.23 15.27
C VAL A 298 -14.63 14.14 14.42
N HIS A 299 -13.49 14.55 14.97
CA HIS A 299 -12.47 15.36 14.27
C HIS A 299 -11.06 14.75 14.35
N ASP A 300 -10.82 13.85 15.32
CA ASP A 300 -9.57 13.16 15.53
C ASP A 300 -9.74 11.65 15.29
N PHE A 301 -8.98 11.16 14.31
CA PHE A 301 -9.00 9.80 13.79
C PHE A 301 -7.57 9.22 13.74
N GLY A 302 -6.80 9.31 14.83
CA GLY A 302 -5.59 8.48 15.02
C GLY A 302 -5.94 7.00 15.11
N GLU A 303 -4.97 6.10 14.83
CA GLU A 303 -5.15 4.63 14.90
C GLU A 303 -6.46 4.12 14.26
N SER A 304 -6.78 4.61 13.07
CA SER A 304 -8.09 4.41 12.44
C SER A 304 -8.02 3.98 10.98
N VAL A 305 -8.85 3.01 10.62
CA VAL A 305 -9.26 2.78 9.22
C VAL A 305 -10.37 3.76 8.91
N VAL A 306 -10.21 4.63 7.91
CA VAL A 306 -11.15 5.72 7.60
C VAL A 306 -11.66 5.61 6.17
N ARG A 307 -13.00 5.61 6.01
CA ARG A 307 -13.72 5.64 4.73
C ARG A 307 -14.18 7.07 4.42
N LEU A 308 -13.57 7.69 3.44
CA LEU A 308 -13.96 9.00 2.90
C LEU A 308 -14.74 8.88 1.58
N ARG A 309 -15.38 9.97 1.16
CA ARG A 309 -15.79 10.19 -0.23
C ARG A 309 -15.32 11.56 -0.70
N TYR A 310 -14.82 11.62 -1.93
CA TYR A 310 -14.63 12.88 -2.63
C TYR A 310 -15.94 13.30 -3.30
N ALA A 311 -16.47 14.46 -2.91
CA ALA A 311 -17.56 15.12 -3.61
C ALA A 311 -16.97 16.20 -4.53
N ALA A 312 -17.11 16.02 -5.84
CA ALA A 312 -16.74 17.01 -6.84
C ALA A 312 -17.54 18.33 -6.67
N PRO A 313 -16.99 19.49 -7.08
CA PRO A 313 -17.64 20.78 -6.87
C PRO A 313 -18.88 20.94 -7.78
N THR A 314 -19.95 21.49 -7.24
CA THR A 314 -21.20 21.79 -7.96
C THR A 314 -21.51 23.30 -7.92
N PRO A 315 -22.43 23.81 -8.77
CA PRO A 315 -22.80 25.22 -8.72
C PRO A 315 -23.26 25.63 -7.31
N GLY A 316 -22.55 26.59 -6.69
CA GLY A 316 -22.81 27.05 -5.33
C GLY A 316 -22.21 26.21 -4.19
N LYS A 317 -21.51 25.09 -4.46
CA LYS A 317 -20.85 24.27 -3.43
C LYS A 317 -19.46 23.81 -3.86
N GLY A 318 -18.45 24.14 -3.06
CA GLY A 318 -17.08 23.66 -3.23
C GLY A 318 -16.96 22.13 -3.13
N ALA A 319 -15.83 21.60 -3.59
CA ALA A 319 -15.53 20.18 -3.45
C ALA A 319 -15.26 19.84 -1.97
N ALA A 320 -15.42 18.57 -1.59
CA ALA A 320 -15.20 18.13 -0.21
C ALA A 320 -14.64 16.71 -0.14
N LEU A 321 -13.80 16.45 0.87
CA LEU A 321 -13.47 15.11 1.35
C LEU A 321 -14.25 14.89 2.64
N ALA A 322 -15.33 14.11 2.58
CA ALA A 322 -16.18 13.82 3.72
C ALA A 322 -15.86 12.46 4.32
N VAL A 323 -15.64 12.38 5.63
CA VAL A 323 -15.60 11.10 6.35
C VAL A 323 -17.00 10.50 6.40
N THR A 324 -17.12 9.21 6.10
CA THR A 324 -18.41 8.49 5.96
C THR A 324 -18.49 7.21 6.81
N GLY A 325 -17.39 6.82 7.46
CA GLY A 325 -17.27 5.68 8.34
C GLY A 325 -15.82 5.49 8.76
N TRP A 326 -15.60 4.87 9.92
CA TRP A 326 -14.28 4.56 10.46
C TRP A 326 -14.35 3.37 11.41
N TRP A 327 -13.20 2.75 11.68
CA TRP A 327 -13.02 1.76 12.75
C TRP A 327 -11.63 1.91 13.36
N SER A 328 -11.55 1.73 14.68
CA SER A 328 -10.31 1.91 15.45
C SER A 328 -10.22 0.79 16.50
N PRO A 329 -9.13 -0.01 16.55
CA PRO A 329 -9.02 -1.12 17.49
C PRO A 329 -8.69 -0.66 18.93
N TRP A 330 -7.91 0.40 19.07
CA TRP A 330 -7.45 1.03 20.31
C TRP A 330 -7.21 2.53 20.09
N SER A 331 -6.85 3.25 21.15
CA SER A 331 -5.93 4.39 21.10
C SER A 331 -4.69 4.03 21.90
N ASP A 332 -3.53 4.65 21.66
CA ASP A 332 -2.30 4.22 22.35
C ASP A 332 -2.39 4.42 23.88
N ASP A 333 -3.12 5.44 24.34
CA ASP A 333 -3.43 5.65 25.77
C ASP A 333 -4.19 4.42 26.34
N ALA A 334 -5.17 3.89 25.60
CA ALA A 334 -5.87 2.65 25.97
C ALA A 334 -4.97 1.41 25.86
N ARG A 335 -4.09 1.37 24.86
CA ARG A 335 -3.16 0.25 24.60
C ARG A 335 -2.03 0.14 25.64
N THR A 336 -1.75 1.19 26.40
CA THR A 336 -0.87 1.12 27.59
C THR A 336 -1.61 0.72 28.87
N GLY A 337 -2.90 0.39 28.78
CA GLY A 337 -3.72 -0.07 29.90
C GLY A 337 -4.36 1.05 30.74
N THR A 338 -4.28 2.31 30.27
CA THR A 338 -5.04 3.41 30.88
C THR A 338 -6.45 3.49 30.29
N ALA A 339 -7.36 4.25 30.92
CA ALA A 339 -8.63 4.56 30.29
C ALA A 339 -8.41 5.71 29.28
N PRO A 340 -8.93 5.63 28.04
CA PRO A 340 -8.91 6.77 27.12
C PRO A 340 -9.61 7.97 27.77
N PRO A 341 -9.06 9.19 27.66
CA PRO A 341 -9.58 10.36 28.37
C PRO A 341 -11.02 10.65 27.96
N SER A 342 -11.91 10.86 28.93
CA SER A 342 -13.29 11.25 28.65
C SER A 342 -13.33 12.59 27.89
N PRO A 343 -14.37 12.89 27.08
CA PRO A 343 -14.42 14.14 26.32
C PRO A 343 -14.24 15.41 27.19
N ALA A 344 -14.71 15.39 28.43
CA ALA A 344 -14.48 16.46 29.41
C ALA A 344 -13.03 16.49 29.94
N ALA A 345 -12.39 15.33 30.15
CA ALA A 345 -10.98 15.26 30.56
C ALA A 345 -10.05 15.67 29.41
N ALA A 346 -10.30 15.24 28.17
CA ALA A 346 -9.55 15.64 26.99
C ALA A 346 -9.59 17.17 26.74
N ALA A 347 -10.70 17.83 27.09
CA ALA A 347 -10.81 19.28 27.07
C ALA A 347 -10.07 20.00 28.22
N LEU A 348 -9.67 19.28 29.28
CA LEU A 348 -9.00 19.80 30.47
C LEU A 348 -7.51 19.42 30.57
N LEU A 349 -7.06 18.41 29.83
CA LEU A 349 -5.65 18.00 29.78
C LEU A 349 -4.80 19.14 29.19
N PRO A 350 -3.75 19.61 29.89
CA PRO A 350 -2.80 20.53 29.29
C PRO A 350 -2.09 19.81 28.13
N ARG A 351 -2.17 20.39 26.93
CA ARG A 351 -1.71 19.79 25.67
C ARG A 351 -0.20 19.52 25.66
N GLY A 352 0.21 18.37 26.19
CA GLY A 352 1.56 17.84 26.03
C GLY A 352 1.84 17.53 24.56
N PRO A 353 2.99 17.92 23.98
CA PRO A 353 3.25 17.83 22.54
C PRO A 353 3.60 16.41 22.04
N VAL A 354 3.25 15.38 22.83
CA VAL A 354 3.73 14.00 22.68
C VAL A 354 2.53 13.10 22.31
N PRO A 355 2.60 12.35 21.20
CA PRO A 355 1.64 11.31 20.83
C PRO A 355 1.50 10.26 21.93
N SER A 356 0.32 9.66 22.01
CA SER A 356 -0.11 8.77 23.08
C SER A 356 0.87 7.62 23.35
N ASN A 357 1.41 6.97 22.31
CA ASN A 357 2.42 5.90 22.43
C ASN A 357 3.70 6.34 23.16
N PHE A 358 4.15 7.59 22.95
CA PHE A 358 5.32 8.16 23.60
C PHE A 358 5.03 8.81 24.98
N ARG A 359 3.77 9.11 25.34
CA ARG A 359 3.40 9.72 26.63
C ARG A 359 3.86 8.88 27.83
N HIS A 360 3.80 7.55 27.72
CA HIS A 360 3.93 6.64 28.86
C HIS A 360 5.35 6.09 29.12
N VAL A 361 6.26 6.17 28.14
CA VAL A 361 7.67 5.71 28.31
C VAL A 361 8.34 6.42 29.49
N ALA A 362 8.09 7.73 29.63
CA ALA A 362 8.61 8.54 30.73
C ALA A 362 7.95 8.23 32.10
N HIS A 363 6.80 7.56 32.14
CA HIS A 363 6.13 7.18 33.39
C HIS A 363 6.62 5.82 33.90
N LEU A 364 6.79 4.84 33.01
CA LEU A 364 7.35 3.52 33.34
C LEU A 364 8.76 3.64 33.93
N ALA A 365 9.63 4.44 33.29
CA ALA A 365 10.97 4.74 33.79
C ALA A 365 10.98 5.42 35.18
N ARG A 366 9.92 6.15 35.55
CA ARG A 366 9.75 6.74 36.89
C ARG A 366 9.20 5.76 37.93
N ALA A 367 8.60 4.65 37.51
CA ALA A 367 8.07 3.61 38.39
C ALA A 367 9.15 2.59 38.84
N GLY A 368 10.42 2.79 38.47
CA GLY A 368 11.50 1.84 38.71
C GLY A 368 11.50 0.64 37.75
N ILE A 369 10.56 0.59 36.81
CA ILE A 369 10.55 -0.39 35.73
C ILE A 369 11.63 0.04 34.73
N ALA A 370 12.80 -0.61 34.81
CA ALA A 370 13.84 -0.44 33.80
C ALA A 370 13.28 -0.91 32.43
N PRO A 371 13.47 -0.16 31.34
CA PRO A 371 12.94 -0.50 30.01
C PRO A 371 13.78 -1.59 29.32
N ALA A 372 14.08 -2.69 30.03
CA ALA A 372 14.88 -3.80 29.55
C ALA A 372 14.10 -4.70 28.56
N ASP A 373 12.80 -4.90 28.81
CA ASP A 373 11.94 -5.78 28.00
C ASP A 373 11.03 -5.02 27.00
N MET A 374 11.09 -3.69 27.00
CA MET A 374 10.26 -2.82 26.15
C MET A 374 11.12 -1.69 25.54
N GLY A 375 11.95 -2.06 24.56
CA GLY A 375 12.68 -1.10 23.74
C GLY A 375 11.74 -0.18 22.96
N SER A 376 12.19 1.04 22.66
CA SER A 376 11.35 2.09 22.04
C SER A 376 10.76 1.73 20.68
N ALA A 377 11.29 0.71 19.99
CA ALA A 377 10.77 0.22 18.72
C ALA A 377 9.45 -0.58 18.85
N TRP A 378 9.13 -1.11 20.03
CA TRP A 378 8.02 -2.06 20.21
C TRP A 378 6.76 -1.45 20.87
N GLY A 379 6.93 -0.37 21.65
CA GLY A 379 5.79 0.40 22.19
C GLY A 379 5.04 1.20 21.12
N ASP A 380 5.64 1.31 19.94
CA ASP A 380 5.07 1.86 18.71
C ASP A 380 4.26 0.77 17.99
N GLN A 381 2.94 0.94 17.91
CA GLN A 381 1.98 -0.09 17.50
C GLN A 381 0.98 0.38 16.39
N ASP A 382 1.17 1.62 15.93
CA ASP A 382 0.77 2.28 14.67
C ASP A 382 -0.01 1.43 13.64
N LEU A 383 -1.33 1.56 13.65
CA LEU A 383 -2.23 0.96 12.65
C LEU A 383 -1.91 1.42 11.22
N GLY A 384 -1.37 2.63 11.07
CA GLY A 384 -0.88 3.19 9.80
C GLY A 384 0.34 2.48 9.21
N ALA A 385 0.86 1.43 9.86
CA ALA A 385 1.94 0.59 9.37
C ALA A 385 1.62 -0.20 8.09
N SER A 386 0.35 -0.49 7.80
CA SER A 386 -0.04 -1.11 6.53
C SER A 386 -1.08 -0.28 5.77
N GLY A 387 -1.22 -0.56 4.47
CA GLY A 387 -2.34 -0.09 3.67
C GLY A 387 -3.43 -1.16 3.58
N ILE A 388 -4.68 -0.71 3.47
CA ILE A 388 -5.86 -1.56 3.28
C ILE A 388 -5.90 -2.22 1.90
N VAL A 389 -6.34 -3.48 1.84
CA VAL A 389 -6.75 -4.18 0.61
C VAL A 389 -8.27 -4.32 0.58
N LEU A 390 -8.93 -4.07 -0.55
CA LEU A 390 -10.37 -4.27 -0.70
C LEU A 390 -10.67 -5.62 -1.38
N VAL A 391 -11.53 -6.44 -0.77
CA VAL A 391 -12.08 -7.66 -1.36
C VAL A 391 -13.58 -7.44 -1.57
N GLU A 392 -13.91 -6.61 -2.57
CA GLU A 392 -15.26 -6.07 -2.78
C GLU A 392 -16.33 -7.16 -2.97
N GLU A 393 -15.99 -8.30 -3.57
CA GLU A 393 -16.91 -9.45 -3.75
C GLU A 393 -17.47 -9.98 -2.42
N LEU A 394 -16.68 -9.91 -1.34
CA LEU A 394 -17.09 -10.33 0.01
C LEU A 394 -17.57 -9.16 0.88
N GLY A 395 -17.49 -7.93 0.36
CA GLY A 395 -17.86 -6.69 1.04
C GLY A 395 -16.93 -6.29 2.18
N ILE A 396 -15.65 -6.67 2.12
CA ILE A 396 -14.67 -6.45 3.20
C ILE A 396 -13.39 -5.75 2.75
N GLY A 397 -12.76 -5.06 3.70
CA GLY A 397 -11.39 -4.56 3.60
C GLY A 397 -10.49 -5.26 4.61
N LEU A 398 -9.24 -5.54 4.23
CA LEU A 398 -8.24 -6.21 5.07
C LEU A 398 -7.16 -5.20 5.49
N VAL A 399 -6.95 -5.05 6.80
CA VAL A 399 -5.94 -4.15 7.41
C VAL A 399 -5.19 -4.89 8.51
N SER A 400 -3.91 -4.57 8.71
CA SER A 400 -3.08 -5.16 9.76
C SER A 400 -2.10 -4.12 10.33
N SER A 401 -1.50 -4.37 11.50
CA SER A 401 -0.61 -3.41 12.15
C SER A 401 0.78 -3.98 12.50
N LYS A 402 1.62 -3.11 13.09
CA LYS A 402 2.73 -3.49 13.97
C LYS A 402 2.32 -4.51 15.05
N ASP A 403 1.04 -4.62 15.39
CA ASP A 403 0.53 -5.65 16.31
C ASP A 403 0.42 -7.08 15.75
N GLY A 404 0.68 -7.27 14.45
CA GLY A 404 0.64 -8.58 13.80
C GLY A 404 -0.76 -9.21 13.69
N VAL A 405 -1.83 -8.46 13.98
CA VAL A 405 -3.22 -8.89 13.86
C VAL A 405 -3.78 -8.52 12.48
N LEU A 406 -4.71 -9.32 11.96
CA LEU A 406 -5.53 -8.97 10.79
C LEU A 406 -6.93 -8.54 11.22
N TYR A 407 -7.32 -7.36 10.75
CA TYR A 407 -8.64 -6.75 10.92
C TYR A 407 -9.45 -6.81 9.63
N THR A 408 -10.59 -7.48 9.72
CA THR A 408 -11.52 -7.68 8.61
C THR A 408 -12.63 -6.63 8.70
N ILE A 409 -12.42 -5.49 8.05
CA ILE A 409 -13.31 -4.32 8.08
C ILE A 409 -14.51 -4.55 7.16
N SER A 410 -15.71 -4.15 7.57
CA SER A 410 -16.91 -4.16 6.73
C SER A 410 -16.93 -2.92 5.82
N LEU A 411 -17.00 -3.11 4.50
CA LEU A 411 -17.02 -1.99 3.54
C LEU A 411 -18.33 -1.20 3.60
N ALA A 412 -19.43 -1.87 3.95
CA ALA A 412 -20.76 -1.27 4.06
C ALA A 412 -20.89 -0.40 5.32
N ASP A 413 -20.47 -0.93 6.47
CA ASP A 413 -20.43 -0.22 7.74
C ASP A 413 -19.18 -0.63 8.55
N PRO A 414 -18.15 0.23 8.63
CA PRO A 414 -16.99 0.02 9.50
C PRO A 414 -17.31 -0.02 11.01
N GLY A 415 -18.50 0.40 11.45
CA GLY A 415 -18.93 0.28 12.84
C GLY A 415 -18.66 1.50 13.73
N LYS A 416 -17.98 2.55 13.22
CA LYS A 416 -17.88 3.90 13.82
C LYS A 416 -17.55 3.89 15.31
N THR A 417 -16.36 3.42 15.65
CA THR A 417 -15.83 3.37 17.01
C THR A 417 -15.96 4.72 17.72
N LEU A 418 -16.33 4.70 19.00
CA LEU A 418 -16.38 5.85 19.92
C LEU A 418 -15.33 5.67 21.03
N PRO A 419 -14.87 6.74 21.70
CA PRO A 419 -13.91 6.62 22.81
C PRO A 419 -14.35 5.69 23.96
N THR A 420 -15.65 5.52 24.17
CA THR A 420 -16.21 4.56 25.15
C THR A 420 -15.99 3.09 24.75
N ASP A 421 -15.95 2.81 23.45
CA ASP A 421 -15.78 1.46 22.89
C ASP A 421 -14.33 0.95 23.07
N LEU A 422 -13.39 1.88 23.22
CA LEU A 422 -11.96 1.63 23.44
C LEU A 422 -11.60 1.37 24.92
N THR A 423 -12.59 1.30 25.81
CA THR A 423 -12.38 0.87 27.20
C THR A 423 -12.24 -0.66 27.27
N PRO A 424 -11.46 -1.24 28.21
CA PRO A 424 -11.32 -2.70 28.32
C PRO A 424 -12.67 -3.44 28.39
N ALA A 425 -13.62 -2.92 29.19
CA ALA A 425 -14.96 -3.50 29.33
C ALA A 425 -15.81 -3.48 28.04
N ALA A 426 -15.51 -2.59 27.08
CA ALA A 426 -16.20 -2.48 25.80
C ALA A 426 -15.40 -3.07 24.63
N THR A 427 -14.12 -3.37 24.82
CA THR A 427 -13.19 -3.82 23.77
C THR A 427 -13.69 -5.05 22.99
N PRO A 428 -14.25 -6.11 23.63
CA PRO A 428 -14.86 -7.24 22.91
C PRO A 428 -16.05 -6.83 22.01
N SER A 429 -16.80 -5.80 22.40
CA SER A 429 -17.92 -5.25 21.60
C SER A 429 -17.42 -4.42 20.41
N ASN A 430 -16.30 -3.71 20.56
CA ASN A 430 -15.65 -2.99 19.46
C ASN A 430 -15.10 -3.95 18.39
N TYR A 431 -14.44 -5.04 18.80
CA TYR A 431 -14.04 -6.12 17.89
C TYR A 431 -15.25 -6.84 17.26
N GLY A 432 -16.38 -6.92 17.97
CA GLY A 432 -17.64 -7.45 17.45
C GLY A 432 -18.27 -6.66 16.28
N ARG A 433 -17.71 -5.48 15.92
CA ARG A 433 -18.12 -4.71 14.72
C ARG A 433 -17.37 -5.10 13.44
N LEU A 434 -16.31 -5.91 13.56
CA LEU A 434 -15.58 -6.43 12.41
C LEU A 434 -16.43 -7.40 11.60
N ALA A 435 -16.19 -7.45 10.29
CA ALA A 435 -16.94 -8.31 9.37
C ALA A 435 -16.63 -9.81 9.52
N ALA A 436 -15.54 -10.13 10.23
CA ALA A 436 -15.18 -11.44 10.78
C ALA A 436 -14.26 -11.23 12.01
N PRO A 437 -14.16 -12.21 12.94
CA PRO A 437 -13.22 -12.13 14.05
C PRO A 437 -11.77 -11.92 13.58
N PRO A 438 -10.96 -11.10 14.29
CA PRO A 438 -9.58 -10.87 13.91
C PRO A 438 -8.71 -12.10 14.18
N ILE A 439 -7.59 -12.23 13.46
CA ILE A 439 -6.65 -13.35 13.60
C ILE A 439 -5.22 -12.88 13.86
N LEU A 440 -4.41 -13.70 14.54
CA LEU A 440 -2.95 -13.53 14.57
C LEU A 440 -2.40 -13.88 13.18
N TYR A 441 -1.82 -12.90 12.51
CA TYR A 441 -1.57 -12.95 11.07
C TYR A 441 -0.12 -13.31 10.77
N THR A 442 0.83 -12.54 11.30
CA THR A 442 2.28 -12.71 11.12
C THR A 442 2.88 -13.79 12.03
N TYR A 443 2.34 -13.93 13.24
CA TYR A 443 2.88 -14.79 14.30
C TYR A 443 1.87 -15.88 14.73
N PHE A 444 2.33 -16.93 15.42
CA PHE A 444 1.47 -17.98 15.94
C PHE A 444 1.95 -18.40 17.33
N ASP A 445 1.33 -17.80 18.34
CA ASP A 445 1.29 -18.30 19.71
C ASP A 445 -0.19 -18.51 20.06
N ALA A 446 -0.55 -19.76 20.35
CA ALA A 446 -1.93 -20.15 20.64
C ALA A 446 -2.44 -19.65 22.01
N ALA A 447 -1.55 -19.12 22.87
CA ALA A 447 -1.94 -18.46 24.12
C ALA A 447 -2.41 -17.01 23.90
N VAL A 448 -2.01 -16.37 22.80
CA VAL A 448 -2.32 -14.95 22.51
C VAL A 448 -3.69 -14.84 21.84
N ARG A 449 -4.53 -13.91 22.32
CA ARG A 449 -5.83 -13.62 21.72
C ARG A 449 -5.73 -12.41 20.78
N PRO A 450 -6.12 -12.51 19.50
CA PRO A 450 -6.14 -11.36 18.57
C PRO A 450 -7.23 -10.32 18.89
N ALA A 451 -8.23 -10.73 19.69
CA ALA A 451 -9.20 -9.84 20.32
C ALA A 451 -9.17 -10.08 21.85
N PRO A 452 -8.24 -9.46 22.59
CA PRO A 452 -8.20 -9.56 24.04
C PRO A 452 -9.14 -8.56 24.71
N ASP A 453 -9.51 -8.83 25.97
CA ASP A 453 -10.33 -7.93 26.80
C ASP A 453 -9.59 -6.63 27.19
N ASN A 454 -8.28 -6.54 26.94
CA ASN A 454 -7.46 -5.34 27.05
C ASN A 454 -6.40 -5.36 25.92
N PRO A 455 -6.34 -4.35 25.02
CA PRO A 455 -5.36 -4.29 23.94
C PRO A 455 -3.89 -4.37 24.40
N ALA A 456 -3.60 -4.01 25.65
CA ALA A 456 -2.28 -4.17 26.26
C ALA A 456 -1.78 -5.63 26.29
N ALA A 457 -2.66 -6.62 26.13
CA ALA A 457 -2.26 -8.04 26.02
C ALA A 457 -1.69 -8.43 24.64
N LEU A 458 -1.81 -7.57 23.61
CA LEU A 458 -1.09 -7.72 22.33
C LEU A 458 0.34 -7.17 22.41
N ASN A 459 0.69 -6.44 23.48
CA ASN A 459 2.04 -5.95 23.72
C ASN A 459 2.89 -7.12 24.23
N ILE A 460 3.33 -7.99 23.31
CA ILE A 460 4.18 -9.16 23.56
C ILE A 460 5.40 -9.22 22.63
N LEU A 461 6.57 -9.63 23.14
CA LEU A 461 7.81 -9.82 22.36
C LEU A 461 8.25 -11.29 22.40
N SER A 462 7.34 -12.21 22.05
CA SER A 462 7.58 -13.65 22.11
C SER A 462 8.80 -14.06 21.29
N GLY A 463 9.77 -14.71 21.94
CA GLY A 463 11.01 -15.17 21.29
C GLY A 463 12.05 -14.08 20.96
N ASN A 464 11.90 -12.86 21.50
CA ASN A 464 12.72 -11.68 21.19
C ASN A 464 12.74 -11.34 19.68
N VAL A 465 11.56 -11.34 19.07
CA VAL A 465 11.32 -10.98 17.67
C VAL A 465 10.08 -10.09 17.56
N THR A 466 10.08 -9.15 16.62
CA THR A 466 8.90 -8.32 16.34
C THR A 466 7.89 -9.12 15.53
N HIS A 467 6.61 -9.03 15.92
CA HIS A 467 5.47 -9.55 15.16
C HIS A 467 4.95 -8.52 14.13
N HIS A 468 5.64 -7.39 13.99
CA HIS A 468 5.23 -6.22 13.21
C HIS A 468 5.01 -6.54 11.73
N LEU A 469 3.96 -5.97 11.14
CA LEU A 469 3.66 -6.06 9.71
C LEU A 469 3.79 -4.68 9.05
N HIS A 470 4.62 -4.60 8.03
CA HIS A 470 4.76 -3.43 7.18
C HIS A 470 4.40 -3.74 5.72
N GLY A 471 3.76 -2.76 5.08
CA GLY A 471 3.32 -2.86 3.69
C GLY A 471 1.92 -3.48 3.53
N THR A 472 1.29 -3.19 2.39
CA THR A 472 0.02 -3.84 2.01
C THR A 472 0.26 -5.31 1.69
N MET A 473 -0.51 -6.18 2.34
CA MET A 473 -0.61 -7.63 2.06
C MET A 473 -1.03 -7.92 0.60
N LEU A 474 -0.95 -9.17 0.17
CA LEU A 474 -1.53 -9.60 -1.11
C LEU A 474 -2.93 -10.16 -0.91
N ALA A 475 -3.80 -9.99 -1.91
CA ALA A 475 -5.06 -10.75 -2.03
C ALA A 475 -5.22 -11.29 -3.46
N TRP A 476 -5.73 -12.51 -3.60
CA TRP A 476 -5.92 -13.16 -4.90
C TRP A 476 -7.04 -14.20 -4.84
N LYS A 477 -7.80 -14.37 -5.94
CA LYS A 477 -8.82 -15.42 -6.05
C LYS A 477 -8.28 -16.57 -6.89
N SER A 478 -7.88 -17.64 -6.24
CA SER A 478 -7.40 -18.87 -6.87
C SER A 478 -8.53 -19.84 -7.21
N ALA A 479 -8.34 -20.66 -8.25
CA ALA A 479 -9.26 -21.75 -8.60
C ALA A 479 -9.29 -22.86 -7.52
N ARG A 480 -8.19 -23.04 -6.78
CA ARG A 480 -7.98 -24.16 -5.83
C ARG A 480 -8.51 -23.87 -4.43
N HIS A 481 -8.31 -22.65 -3.93
CA HIS A 481 -8.67 -22.26 -2.56
C HIS A 481 -9.73 -21.14 -2.52
N GLY A 482 -10.14 -20.60 -3.67
CA GLY A 482 -10.96 -19.38 -3.71
C GLY A 482 -10.11 -18.15 -3.34
N TRP A 483 -10.71 -17.19 -2.64
CA TRP A 483 -9.97 -16.03 -2.14
C TRP A 483 -8.89 -16.42 -1.13
N MET A 484 -7.71 -15.85 -1.30
CA MET A 484 -6.51 -16.05 -0.52
C MET A 484 -5.88 -14.70 -0.19
N HIS A 485 -5.11 -14.65 0.89
CA HIS A 485 -4.31 -13.49 1.25
C HIS A 485 -2.96 -13.92 1.85
N PHE A 486 -1.93 -13.08 1.64
CA PHE A 486 -0.54 -13.42 1.98
C PHE A 486 0.17 -12.27 2.70
N CYS A 487 0.92 -12.61 3.74
CA CYS A 487 1.70 -11.66 4.53
C CYS A 487 2.97 -12.32 5.09
N GLY A 488 3.90 -11.51 5.59
CA GLY A 488 4.93 -11.95 6.51
C GLY A 488 5.37 -10.77 7.37
N GLY A 489 5.66 -11.03 8.66
CA GLY A 489 6.15 -9.99 9.58
C GLY A 489 7.65 -9.77 9.46
N GLU A 490 8.15 -8.71 10.10
CA GLU A 490 9.58 -8.32 10.13
C GLU A 490 10.53 -9.49 10.41
N ASN A 491 10.24 -10.29 11.44
CA ASN A 491 10.99 -11.52 11.77
C ASN A 491 10.19 -12.80 11.47
N GLY A 492 9.15 -12.72 10.63
CA GLY A 492 8.20 -13.80 10.37
C GLY A 492 8.45 -14.57 9.07
N ASN A 493 7.79 -15.71 8.93
CA ASN A 493 7.64 -16.40 7.64
C ASN A 493 6.62 -15.68 6.75
N LEU A 494 6.69 -15.91 5.44
CA LEU A 494 5.54 -15.73 4.55
C LEU A 494 4.47 -16.74 4.94
N ARG A 495 3.20 -16.31 4.96
CA ARG A 495 2.04 -17.12 5.31
C ARG A 495 0.94 -16.94 4.28
N ALA A 496 0.25 -18.04 3.98
CA ALA A 496 -0.90 -18.09 3.10
C ALA A 496 -2.15 -18.46 3.90
N TRP A 497 -3.22 -17.72 3.65
CA TRP A 497 -4.51 -17.87 4.34
C TRP A 497 -5.64 -17.93 3.31
N GLN A 498 -6.64 -18.78 3.55
CA GLN A 498 -7.88 -18.86 2.79
C GLN A 498 -8.91 -17.92 3.40
N LEU A 499 -9.45 -17.02 2.59
CA LEU A 499 -10.56 -16.16 2.95
C LEU A 499 -11.88 -16.85 2.55
N ARG A 500 -12.70 -17.15 3.55
CA ARG A 500 -13.93 -17.94 3.43
C ARG A 500 -15.12 -17.09 2.96
N PRO A 501 -16.22 -17.70 2.46
CA PRO A 501 -17.45 -16.99 2.12
C PRO A 501 -18.12 -16.27 3.31
N ASP A 502 -17.88 -16.71 4.54
CA ASP A 502 -18.29 -16.04 5.78
C ASP A 502 -17.31 -14.93 6.23
N ARG A 503 -16.31 -14.62 5.40
CA ARG A 503 -15.20 -13.66 5.60
C ARG A 503 -14.17 -14.07 6.67
N SER A 504 -14.31 -15.24 7.29
CA SER A 504 -13.28 -15.77 8.19
C SER A 504 -11.99 -16.15 7.43
N SER A 505 -10.86 -16.09 8.11
CA SER A 505 -9.55 -16.42 7.55
C SER A 505 -9.04 -17.75 8.12
N THR A 506 -8.78 -18.74 7.27
CA THR A 506 -8.21 -20.05 7.68
C THR A 506 -6.75 -20.16 7.24
N TYR A 507 -5.85 -20.56 8.14
CA TYR A 507 -4.45 -20.81 7.80
C TYR A 507 -4.32 -21.95 6.77
N LEU A 508 -3.43 -21.79 5.79
CA LEU A 508 -3.08 -22.84 4.82
C LEU A 508 -1.64 -23.31 4.98
N ALA A 509 -0.68 -22.39 4.91
CA ALA A 509 0.75 -22.74 4.84
C ALA A 509 1.68 -21.58 5.25
N CYS A 510 2.95 -21.89 5.52
CA CYS A 510 4.02 -20.90 5.65
C CYS A 510 5.32 -21.32 4.94
N SER A 511 6.18 -20.35 4.60
CA SER A 511 7.51 -20.62 4.04
C SER A 511 8.49 -21.10 5.12
N VAL A 512 9.55 -21.82 4.74
CA VAL A 512 10.72 -22.04 5.62
C VAL A 512 11.51 -20.74 5.84
N ALA A 513 11.61 -19.87 4.82
CA ALA A 513 12.33 -18.61 4.94
C ALA A 513 11.64 -17.64 5.91
N TYR A 514 12.46 -16.79 6.52
CA TYR A 514 12.08 -15.67 7.40
C TYR A 514 12.70 -14.38 6.84
N ALA A 515 12.02 -13.24 7.00
CA ALA A 515 12.64 -11.95 6.75
C ALA A 515 13.57 -11.52 7.92
N SER A 516 14.48 -10.59 7.62
CA SER A 516 15.31 -9.87 8.59
C SER A 516 16.06 -10.77 9.58
N ALA A 517 16.51 -11.93 9.10
CA ALA A 517 17.04 -13.02 9.93
C ALA A 517 18.27 -12.68 10.80
N MET A 518 18.96 -11.58 10.51
CA MET A 518 20.10 -11.06 11.29
C MET A 518 19.70 -9.99 12.31
N ALA A 519 18.51 -9.39 12.20
CA ALA A 519 18.01 -8.28 13.02
C ALA A 519 16.92 -8.73 14.01
N ARG A 520 17.25 -9.66 14.91
CA ARG A 520 16.30 -10.14 15.94
C ARG A 520 15.95 -9.04 16.95
N GLY A 521 14.67 -8.72 17.08
CA GLY A 521 14.16 -7.63 17.93
C GLY A 521 13.91 -6.32 17.18
N GLY A 522 13.98 -6.37 15.84
CA GLY A 522 13.60 -5.32 14.89
C GLY A 522 13.46 -5.97 13.51
N GLY A 523 13.88 -5.30 12.44
CA GLY A 523 13.91 -5.88 11.09
C GLY A 523 12.92 -5.25 10.12
N MET A 524 12.62 -3.96 10.28
CA MET A 524 11.70 -3.25 9.40
C MET A 524 12.23 -3.21 7.95
N PRO A 525 11.39 -3.43 6.90
CA PRO A 525 9.94 -3.68 6.91
C PRO A 525 9.55 -5.16 6.81
N GLY A 526 10.50 -6.10 6.87
CA GLY A 526 10.23 -7.50 6.55
C GLY A 526 9.88 -7.75 5.08
N TRP A 527 8.65 -8.17 4.78
CA TRP A 527 8.27 -8.74 3.49
C TRP A 527 7.68 -7.72 2.52
N SER A 528 8.38 -7.46 1.42
CA SER A 528 7.84 -6.68 0.30
C SER A 528 7.34 -7.60 -0.82
N LEU A 529 6.02 -7.71 -0.93
CA LEU A 529 5.33 -8.72 -1.74
C LEU A 529 4.67 -8.16 -3.01
N ALA A 530 4.64 -8.99 -4.06
CA ALA A 530 3.79 -8.85 -5.25
C ALA A 530 3.33 -10.23 -5.76
N LEU A 531 2.27 -10.28 -6.58
CA LEU A 531 1.77 -11.52 -7.20
C LEU A 531 1.80 -11.42 -8.74
N SER A 532 1.99 -12.56 -9.40
CA SER A 532 1.63 -12.74 -10.81
C SER A 532 0.82 -14.02 -11.02
N ALA A 533 -0.23 -13.99 -11.85
CA ALA A 533 -1.10 -15.15 -12.12
C ALA A 533 -1.75 -15.06 -13.52
N ASP A 534 -2.19 -16.21 -14.04
CA ASP A 534 -3.06 -16.33 -15.22
C ASP A 534 -4.51 -16.48 -14.72
N GLY A 535 -5.17 -15.33 -14.47
CA GLY A 535 -6.48 -15.27 -13.83
C GLY A 535 -6.48 -15.84 -12.41
N ASP A 536 -7.14 -16.99 -12.25
CA ASP A 536 -7.26 -17.75 -11.00
C ASP A 536 -6.31 -18.97 -10.94
N ALA A 537 -5.45 -19.14 -11.95
CA ALA A 537 -4.48 -20.21 -12.07
C ALA A 537 -3.03 -19.70 -12.09
N GLY A 538 -2.07 -20.60 -11.88
CA GLY A 538 -0.64 -20.31 -12.09
C GLY A 538 -0.06 -19.19 -11.23
N GLY A 539 -0.62 -18.93 -10.05
CA GLY A 539 -0.19 -17.84 -9.18
C GLY A 539 1.23 -18.05 -8.62
N ILE A 540 2.03 -16.98 -8.65
CA ILE A 540 3.35 -16.87 -8.02
C ILE A 540 3.32 -15.70 -7.05
N VAL A 541 3.77 -15.92 -5.81
CA VAL A 541 4.13 -14.83 -4.89
C VAL A 541 5.61 -14.51 -5.07
N TRP A 542 5.89 -13.27 -5.46
CA TRP A 542 7.23 -12.69 -5.55
C TRP A 542 7.51 -11.90 -4.28
N ALA A 543 8.62 -12.22 -3.60
CA ALA A 543 8.92 -11.69 -2.28
C ALA A 543 10.35 -11.17 -2.20
N MET A 544 10.51 -9.87 -1.93
CA MET A 544 11.78 -9.29 -1.50
C MET A 544 11.82 -9.24 0.02
N ILE A 545 12.89 -9.78 0.62
CA ILE A 545 13.14 -9.74 2.07
C ILE A 545 14.57 -9.26 2.37
N PRO A 546 14.77 -8.37 3.35
CA PRO A 546 16.10 -7.98 3.81
C PRO A 546 16.69 -9.07 4.72
N TYR A 547 18.00 -8.99 4.98
CA TYR A 547 18.65 -9.80 6.02
C TYR A 547 18.79 -9.05 7.36
N GLY A 548 19.08 -7.74 7.33
CA GLY A 548 19.13 -6.87 8.51
C GLY A 548 17.90 -5.96 8.62
N ASP A 549 18.02 -4.84 9.34
CA ASP A 549 16.95 -3.85 9.49
C ASP A 549 17.09 -2.75 8.42
N ALA A 550 16.27 -2.82 7.37
CA ALA A 550 16.33 -1.87 6.26
C ALA A 550 15.78 -0.46 6.61
N ASN A 551 15.28 -0.25 7.83
CA ASN A 551 14.97 1.08 8.34
C ASN A 551 16.16 1.75 9.03
N MET A 552 16.98 0.98 9.74
CA MET A 552 18.15 1.44 10.48
C MET A 552 19.45 1.42 9.67
N GLU A 553 19.57 0.58 8.63
CA GLU A 553 20.76 0.43 7.79
C GLU A 553 20.44 0.18 6.30
N ILE A 554 21.44 0.32 5.43
CA ILE A 554 21.37 -0.19 4.04
C ILE A 554 21.80 -1.65 4.06
N THR A 555 20.82 -2.56 4.06
CA THR A 555 21.04 -4.00 4.17
C THR A 555 20.85 -4.74 2.84
N THR A 556 21.44 -5.91 2.70
CA THR A 556 21.25 -6.77 1.53
C THR A 556 19.88 -7.46 1.55
N SER A 557 19.42 -7.91 0.38
CA SER A 557 18.11 -8.53 0.16
C SER A 557 18.23 -9.88 -0.53
N ARG A 558 17.21 -10.72 -0.33
CA ARG A 558 16.88 -11.90 -1.16
C ARG A 558 15.65 -11.58 -2.00
N LEU A 559 15.55 -12.17 -3.19
CA LEU A 559 14.30 -12.28 -3.95
C LEU A 559 13.91 -13.76 -4.06
N LEU A 560 12.65 -14.06 -3.75
CA LEU A 560 12.07 -15.39 -3.80
C LEU A 560 10.86 -15.41 -4.74
N ALA A 561 10.65 -16.54 -5.40
CA ALA A 561 9.39 -16.86 -6.08
C ALA A 561 8.78 -18.11 -5.42
N TYR A 562 7.51 -18.06 -5.06
CA TYR A 562 6.76 -19.14 -4.42
C TYR A 562 5.51 -19.51 -5.22
N ASP A 563 5.10 -20.79 -5.22
CA ASP A 563 3.77 -21.14 -5.73
C ASP A 563 2.71 -20.55 -4.78
N ALA A 564 1.74 -19.82 -5.32
CA ALA A 564 0.69 -19.20 -4.54
C ALA A 564 -0.43 -20.18 -4.13
N SER A 565 -0.42 -21.43 -4.61
CA SER A 565 -1.56 -22.35 -4.53
C SER A 565 -1.21 -23.82 -4.25
N ASP A 566 -0.08 -24.33 -4.73
CA ASP A 566 0.39 -25.71 -4.55
C ASP A 566 1.39 -25.80 -3.39
N PHE A 567 0.83 -25.82 -2.17
CA PHE A 567 1.61 -25.99 -0.94
C PHE A 567 1.93 -27.47 -0.70
N ALA A 568 3.17 -27.73 -0.27
CA ALA A 568 3.59 -29.03 0.21
C ALA A 568 3.16 -29.23 1.68
N LEU A 569 3.63 -30.31 2.32
CA LEU A 569 3.44 -30.55 3.74
C LEU A 569 4.80 -30.66 4.42
N PHE A 570 4.99 -29.92 5.51
CA PHE A 570 6.07 -30.17 6.46
C PHE A 570 5.97 -31.60 7.01
N PRO A 571 7.08 -32.19 7.52
CA PRO A 571 7.05 -33.52 8.15
C PRO A 571 6.04 -33.68 9.31
N GLY A 572 5.61 -32.59 9.94
CA GLY A 572 4.55 -32.55 10.96
C GLY A 572 3.12 -32.36 10.44
N GLY A 573 2.90 -32.35 9.12
CA GLY A 573 1.57 -32.26 8.49
C GLY A 573 0.99 -30.84 8.31
N GLY A 574 1.69 -29.78 8.74
CA GLY A 574 1.33 -28.40 8.40
C GLY A 574 1.71 -28.04 6.96
N GLY A 575 0.96 -27.14 6.32
CA GLY A 575 1.25 -26.72 4.94
C GLY A 575 2.54 -25.90 4.80
N GLU A 576 3.30 -26.16 3.73
CA GLU A 576 4.58 -25.51 3.41
C GLU A 576 4.50 -24.75 2.07
N ILE A 577 4.88 -23.47 2.10
CA ILE A 577 5.05 -22.64 0.90
C ILE A 577 6.48 -22.85 0.38
N VAL A 578 6.63 -23.81 -0.54
CA VAL A 578 7.94 -24.20 -1.12
C VAL A 578 8.36 -23.20 -2.22
N PRO A 579 9.62 -22.71 -2.22
CA PRO A 579 10.09 -21.83 -3.29
C PRO A 579 10.16 -22.55 -4.65
N LEU A 580 9.85 -21.79 -5.70
CA LEU A 580 10.01 -22.16 -7.11
C LEU A 580 11.40 -21.79 -7.63
N TRP A 581 11.95 -20.69 -7.13
CA TRP A 581 13.23 -20.10 -7.50
C TRP A 581 13.70 -19.13 -6.41
N ASP A 582 15.02 -18.94 -6.30
CA ASP A 582 15.68 -18.14 -5.27
C ASP A 582 16.87 -17.36 -5.83
N SER A 583 17.04 -16.10 -5.43
CA SER A 583 18.19 -15.28 -5.84
C SER A 583 19.51 -15.65 -5.16
N GLN A 584 19.48 -16.37 -4.02
CA GLN A 584 20.70 -16.85 -3.36
C GLN A 584 21.44 -17.89 -4.24
N ASP A 585 20.70 -18.81 -4.85
CA ASP A 585 21.26 -19.89 -5.68
C ASP A 585 21.99 -19.36 -6.93
N TRP A 586 21.71 -18.11 -7.31
CA TRP A 586 22.31 -17.39 -8.43
C TRP A 586 23.39 -16.37 -8.00
N ASN A 587 23.70 -16.32 -6.70
CA ASN A 587 24.70 -15.44 -6.09
C ASN A 587 24.47 -13.93 -6.36
N TRP A 588 23.21 -13.48 -6.36
CA TRP A 588 22.89 -12.06 -6.57
C TRP A 588 22.96 -11.26 -5.27
N SER A 589 23.74 -10.18 -5.28
CA SER A 589 23.77 -9.19 -4.21
C SER A 589 22.79 -8.06 -4.51
N LEU A 590 21.65 -8.06 -3.83
CA LEU A 590 20.61 -7.03 -3.94
C LEU A 590 20.68 -6.12 -2.71
N LEU A 591 20.48 -4.80 -2.86
CA LEU A 591 20.29 -3.88 -1.73
C LEU A 591 18.80 -3.61 -1.52
N HIS A 592 18.28 -3.87 -0.32
CA HIS A 592 16.83 -3.90 -0.07
C HIS A 592 16.20 -2.50 -0.19
N PRO A 593 15.19 -2.31 -1.06
CA PRO A 593 14.50 -1.03 -1.16
C PRO A 593 13.38 -0.94 -0.12
N LYS A 594 13.60 -0.15 0.94
CA LYS A 594 12.65 -0.02 2.06
C LYS A 594 11.24 0.33 1.54
N PHE A 595 10.25 -0.45 2.01
CA PHE A 595 8.84 -0.42 1.60
C PHE A 595 8.55 -0.56 0.08
N ASN A 596 9.53 -0.85 -0.79
CA ASN A 596 9.27 -0.99 -2.22
C ASN A 596 9.09 -2.47 -2.61
N ARG A 597 8.24 -2.74 -3.61
CA ARG A 597 7.86 -4.10 -4.03
C ARG A 597 8.29 -4.39 -5.48
N PRO A 598 8.57 -5.66 -5.83
CA PRO A 598 8.82 -6.01 -7.22
C PRO A 598 7.54 -5.79 -8.04
N VAL A 599 7.70 -5.51 -9.33
CA VAL A 599 6.57 -5.28 -10.26
C VAL A 599 6.63 -6.32 -11.37
N ILE A 600 5.50 -6.97 -11.68
CA ILE A 600 5.45 -8.06 -12.67
C ILE A 600 4.52 -7.69 -13.81
N ALA A 601 5.07 -7.62 -15.02
CA ALA A 601 4.33 -7.32 -16.24
C ALA A 601 4.99 -7.98 -17.45
N ASP A 602 4.16 -8.52 -18.35
CA ASP A 602 4.51 -9.09 -19.65
C ASP A 602 5.80 -9.93 -19.64
N GLY A 603 5.83 -10.94 -18.75
CA GLY A 603 6.91 -11.91 -18.62
C GLY A 603 8.15 -11.44 -17.85
N ARG A 604 8.11 -10.23 -17.27
CA ARG A 604 9.25 -9.61 -16.58
C ARG A 604 8.97 -9.39 -15.10
N VAL A 605 10.02 -9.48 -14.27
CA VAL A 605 10.01 -8.98 -12.89
C VAL A 605 10.95 -7.79 -12.80
N LEU A 606 10.41 -6.63 -12.47
CA LEU A 606 11.14 -5.38 -12.24
C LEU A 606 11.47 -5.29 -10.74
N VAL A 607 12.75 -5.24 -10.42
CA VAL A 607 13.27 -5.29 -9.04
C VAL A 607 14.02 -4.00 -8.74
N PRO A 608 13.37 -3.00 -8.11
CA PRO A 608 14.06 -1.81 -7.64
C PRO A 608 15.07 -2.18 -6.52
N THR A 609 16.08 -1.34 -6.30
CA THR A 609 17.13 -1.57 -5.29
C THR A 609 17.56 -0.26 -4.63
N TYR A 610 18.28 -0.37 -3.52
CA TYR A 610 19.04 0.73 -2.92
C TYR A 610 20.46 0.91 -3.53
N GLY A 611 20.67 0.41 -4.75
CA GLY A 611 21.90 0.60 -5.54
C GLY A 611 21.75 1.51 -6.77
N GLY A 612 20.66 2.28 -6.87
CA GLY A 612 20.37 3.13 -8.04
C GLY A 612 20.01 2.32 -9.29
N GLN A 613 19.37 1.17 -9.11
CA GLN A 613 19.15 0.19 -10.18
C GLN A 613 17.78 -0.46 -10.08
N ILE A 614 17.14 -0.66 -11.23
CA ILE A 614 16.06 -1.64 -11.40
C ILE A 614 16.65 -2.81 -12.17
N LEU A 615 16.67 -4.00 -11.57
CA LEU A 615 16.98 -5.22 -12.32
C LEU A 615 15.72 -5.64 -13.07
N VAL A 616 15.85 -5.94 -14.36
CA VAL A 616 14.76 -6.51 -15.15
C VAL A 616 15.08 -7.98 -15.34
N LEU A 617 14.24 -8.83 -14.76
CA LEU A 617 14.42 -10.27 -14.73
C LEU A 617 13.44 -10.94 -15.69
N GLU A 618 13.87 -12.03 -16.32
CA GLU A 618 13.12 -12.80 -17.30
C GLU A 618 13.34 -14.30 -17.05
N LEU A 619 12.53 -15.18 -17.63
CA LEU A 619 12.86 -16.61 -17.68
C LEU A 619 14.22 -16.83 -18.35
N ALA A 620 15.03 -17.72 -17.76
CA ALA A 620 16.36 -18.09 -18.27
C ALA A 620 16.28 -18.64 -19.70
#